data_AF-A0A928DJM3-F1
#
_entry.id   AF-A0A928DJM3-F1
#
_cell.length_a   1.000
_cell.length_b   1.000
_cell.length_c   1.000
_cell.angle_alpha   90.00
_cell.angle_beta   90.00
_cell.angle_gamma   90.00
#
_symmetry.space_group_name_H-M   'P 1'
#
loop_
_entity.id
_entity.type
_entity.pdbx_description
1 polymer ?
#
loop_
_entity_poly.entity_id
_entity_poly.type
_entity_poly.pdbx_seq_one_letter_code
_entity_poly.pdbx_strand_id
1 'polypeptide(L)' 'MDTFLLILCFVVVILIYFFPTIIAFGRKHNYKWLILILNLFGATGITWLIALVWAVWPRDDFLN' A
#
# COMPACT_ATOMS: atom_id res chain seq x y z
N MET A 1 2.71 -30.93 -3.43
CA MET A 1 1.47 -30.15 -3.36
C MET A 1 1.61 -28.94 -2.44
N ASP A 2 2.38 -29.10 -1.36
CA ASP A 2 2.53 -28.11 -0.28
C ASP A 2 3.32 -26.87 -0.72
N THR A 3 4.38 -27.03 -1.50
CA THR A 3 5.20 -25.90 -1.99
C THR A 3 4.40 -24.96 -2.89
N PHE A 4 3.53 -25.50 -3.74
CA PHE A 4 2.68 -24.70 -4.64
C PHE A 4 1.68 -23.85 -3.84
N LEU A 5 1.02 -24.45 -2.85
CA LEU A 5 0.10 -23.74 -1.94
C LEU A 5 0.83 -22.67 -1.13
N LEU A 6 2.05 -22.95 -0.66
CA LEU A 6 2.87 -21.97 0.05
C LEU A 6 3.23 -20.77 -0.83
N ILE A 7 3.63 -21.00 -2.08
CA ILE A 7 3.93 -19.92 -3.04
C ILE A 7 2.68 -19.07 -3.29
N LEU A 8 1.51 -19.71 -3.50
CA LEU A 8 0.26 -19.01 -3.73
C LEU A 8 -0.13 -18.13 -2.53
N CYS A 9 -0.08 -18.67 -1.31
CA CYS A 9 -0.34 -17.90 -0.10
C CYS A 9 0.63 -16.73 0.06
N PHE A 10 1.92 -16.95 -0.21
CA PHE A 10 2.93 -15.89 -0.12
C PHE A 10 2.66 -14.74 -1.10
N VAL A 11 2.29 -15.06 -2.34
CA VAL A 11 1.91 -14.05 -3.34
C VAL A 11 0.69 -13.25 -2.88
N VAL A 12 -0.34 -13.92 -2.36
CA VAL A 12 -1.55 -13.24 -1.84
C VAL A 12 -1.21 -12.30 -0.70
N VAL A 13 -0.38 -12.73 0.26
CA VAL A 13 0.05 -11.90 1.38
C VAL A 13 0.82 -10.67 0.90
N ILE A 14 1.72 -10.83 -0.08
CA ILE A 14 2.45 -9.70 -0.67
C ILE A 14 1.48 -8.72 -1.33
N LEU A 15 0.51 -9.21 -2.10
CA LEU A 15 -0.46 -8.34 -2.77
C LEU A 15 -1.30 -7.54 -1.76
N ILE A 16 -1.71 -8.16 -0.65
CA ILE A 16 -2.42 -7.48 0.44
C ILE A 16 -1.50 -6.46 1.11
N TYR A 17 -0.25 -6.82 1.39
CA TYR A 17 0.72 -5.91 2.01
C TYR A 17 0.99 -4.67 1.13
N PHE A 18 1.08 -4.83 -0.18
CA PHE A 18 1.30 -3.72 -1.12
C PHE A 18 0.01 -3.01 -1.58
N PHE A 19 -1.15 -3.42 -1.11
CA PHE A 19 -2.44 -2.83 -1.45
C PHE A 19 -2.50 -1.29 -1.31
N PRO A 20 -2.09 -0.67 -0.19
CA PRO A 20 -2.09 0.79 -0.05
C PRO A 20 -1.17 1.49 -1.08
N THR A 21 -0.02 0.87 -1.39
CA THR A 21 0.89 1.38 -2.43
C THR A 21 0.24 1.30 -3.82
N ILE A 22 -0.42 0.19 -4.16
CA ILE A 22 -1.11 0.03 -5.44
C ILE A 22 -2.18 1.11 -5.63
N ILE A 23 -2.99 1.38 -4.60
CA ILE A 23 -4.02 2.44 -4.63
C ILE A 23 -3.39 3.82 -4.86
N ALA A 24 -2.32 4.14 -4.13
CA ALA A 24 -1.65 5.44 -4.22
C ALA A 24 -1.04 5.69 -5.62
N PHE A 25 -0.47 4.65 -6.24
CA PHE A 25 0.08 4.73 -7.59
C PHE A 25 -1.01 4.83 -8.66
N GLY A 26 -2.09 4.05 -8.54
CA GLY A 26 -3.23 4.12 -9.46
C GLY A 26 -3.92 5.49 -9.46
N ARG A 27 -3.97 6.16 -8.30
CA ARG A 27 -4.52 7.52 -8.17
C ARG A 27 -3.57 8.63 -8.59
N LYS A 28 -2.33 8.33 -9.00
CA LYS A 28 -1.26 9.31 -9.29
C LYS A 28 -1.12 10.37 -8.19
N HIS A 29 -1.22 9.96 -6.93
CA HIS A 29 -1.09 10.89 -5.79
C HIS A 29 0.31 11.50 -5.76
N ASN A 30 0.44 12.79 -5.42
CA ASN A 30 1.75 13.46 -5.33
C ASN A 30 2.66 12.74 -4.30
N TYR A 31 2.10 12.40 -3.14
CA TYR A 31 2.78 11.65 -2.07
C TYR A 31 2.86 10.13 -2.25
N LYS A 32 2.64 9.59 -3.46
CA LYS A 32 2.71 8.13 -3.73
C LYS A 32 4.03 7.48 -3.31
N TRP A 33 5.15 8.20 -3.47
CA TRP A 33 6.48 7.75 -3.07
C TRP A 33 6.64 7.71 -1.54
N LEU A 34 6.02 8.65 -0.83
CA LEU A 34 6.04 8.68 0.62
C LEU A 34 5.21 7.54 1.23
N ILE A 35 4.05 7.25 0.62
CA ILE A 35 3.21 6.09 0.98
C ILE A 35 3.97 4.78 0.73
N LEU A 36 4.76 4.67 -0.34
CA LEU A 36 5.61 3.51 -0.62
C LEU A 36 6.68 3.34 0.48
N ILE A 37 7.39 4.42 0.82
CA ILE A 37 8.41 4.40 1.89
C ILE A 37 7.78 4.01 3.23
N LEU A 38 6.64 4.61 3.59
CA LEU A 38 5.91 4.24 4.81
C LEU A 38 5.48 2.77 4.79
N ASN A 39 5.05 2.25 3.64
CA ASN A 39 4.68 0.84 3.52
C ASN A 39 5.90 -0.10 3.61
N LEU A 40 7.09 0.31 3.15
CA LEU A 40 8.30 -0.51 3.24
C LEU A 40 8.92 -0.52 4.64
N PHE A 41 8.98 0.64 5.28
CA PHE A 41 9.64 0.81 6.59
C PHE A 41 8.67 0.59 7.75
N GLY A 42 7.39 0.83 7.53
CA GLY A 42 6.31 0.65 8.49
C GLY A 42 5.59 -0.67 8.30
N ALA A 43 6.30 -1.79 8.52
CA ALA A 43 5.69 -3.12 8.54
C ALA A 43 4.87 -3.39 9.82
N THR A 44 4.66 -2.37 10.66
CA THR A 44 3.74 -2.46 11.79
C THR A 44 2.32 -2.25 11.26
N GLY A 45 1.36 -3.09 11.66
CA GLY A 45 -0.02 -3.01 11.15
C GLY A 45 -0.65 -1.61 11.27
N ILE A 46 -0.18 -0.79 12.21
CA ILE A 46 -0.59 0.61 12.37
C ILE A 46 -0.06 1.49 11.22
N THR A 47 1.22 1.43 10.88
CA THR A 47 1.78 2.23 9.78
C THR A 47 1.21 1.80 8.42
N TRP A 48 0.91 0.51 8.26
CA TRP A 48 0.18 0.00 7.09
C TRP A 48 -1.22 0.62 6.97
N LEU A 49 -1.98 0.69 8.07
CA LEU A 49 -3.31 1.34 8.09
C LEU A 49 -3.22 2.84 7.79
N ILE A 50 -2.23 3.54 8.35
CA ILE A 50 -2.00 4.97 8.07
C ILE A 50 -1.69 5.17 6.59
N ALA A 51 -0.83 4.33 6.00
CA ALA A 51 -0.51 4.38 4.58
C ALA A 51 -1.76 4.13 3.71
N LEU A 52 -2.67 3.25 4.13
CA LEU A 52 -3.93 3.00 3.44
C LEU A 52 -4.89 4.19 3.52
N VAL A 53 -5.11 4.73 4.72
CA VAL A 53 -5.95 5.92 4.91
C VAL A 53 -5.41 7.08 4.06
N TRP A 54 -4.10 7.27 4.07
CA TRP A 54 -3.46 8.33 3.29
C TRP A 54 -3.53 8.10 1.78
N ALA A 55 -3.45 6.86 1.32
CA ALA A 55 -3.62 6.51 -0.10
C ALA A 55 -5.03 6.83 -0.63
N VAL A 56 -6.04 6.79 0.24
CA VAL A 56 -7.43 7.09 -0.11
C VAL A 56 -7.80 8.56 0.15
N TRP A 57 -7.02 9.26 0.98
CA TRP A 57 -7.27 10.65 1.36
C TRP A 57 -7.38 11.58 0.13
N PRO A 58 -8.33 12.55 0.13
CA PRO A 58 -8.50 13.49 -0.98
C PRO A 58 -7.22 14.29 -1.21
N ARG A 59 -6.85 14.50 -2.47
CA ARG A 59 -5.72 15.37 -2.79
C ARG A 59 -6.10 16.84 -2.52
N ASP A 60 -5.11 17.64 -2.14
CA ASP A 60 -5.25 19.05 -1.76
C ASP A 60 -5.52 19.97 -2.97
N ASP A 61 -6.07 19.43 -4.06
CA ASP A 61 -6.29 20.07 -5.36
C ASP A 61 -7.40 21.14 -5.30
N PHE A 62 -8.08 21.32 -4.17
CA PHE A 62 -9.28 22.16 -4.03
C PHE A 62 -9.00 23.67 -3.92
N LEU A 63 -7.73 24.09 -3.93
CA LEU A 63 -7.33 25.49 -3.72
C LEU A 63 -6.60 26.14 -4.91
N ASN A 64 -6.53 25.49 -6.09
CA ASN A 64 -5.96 26.06 -7.32
C ASN A 64 -6.95 26.09 -8.47
#